data_AF-A0A0R2JJ56-F1
#
_entry.id   AF-A0A0R2JJ56-F1
#
_cell.length_a   1.000
_cell.length_b   1.000
_cell.length_c   1.000
_cell.angle_alpha   90.00
_cell.angle_beta   90.00
_cell.angle_gamma   90.00
#
_symmetry.space_group_name_H-M   'P 1'
#
loop_
_entity.id
_entity.type
_entity.pdbx_description
1 polymer ?
#
loop_
_entity_poly.entity_id
_entity_poly.type
_entity_poly.pdbx_seq_one_letter_code
_entity_poly.pdbx_strand_id
1 'polypeptide(L)'
;MSFSIGTVSEEEHMEQVKQPNRIESLFLGLQHVLAMYSGGVLVPLMIGAALQFSATQMAVLISADIFMTGIGTLLQLKQTRFTGIGLPVVIGSAIQTVTPLVNIGSTLGIGAMYGATIGAGIFVFLIAGIFAKLRRFFPPVVTGSLITVIGFALVPVAIQNIGGGDPTAANFGSPVDLSIALVTIVTIVLLNIYAKGFMKAIAVLLGIIVGTIFAAFLGHVSMDAVMDASWFHLPKPFYMGTPTFHASAIITMSVVALTSLIESTGVYFALADLTGDDLTEKDLTRGYRSEGLAVMLSGIFSTFPYSTFSQNVGVVRLSGVKSKRPIYFAAVMLMIIGLLPKFGALATTIPTSALGGAMLVLFGTIGIQGITILHQVDFDQDRNLMIAALSIGAGIGITVYPQIFQNLPDLIRLVIENAVVVTSILAVFLNIVIPGRKQEEGA
;
A
#
# COMPACT_ATOMS: atom_id res chain seq x y z
N MET A 1 -40.45 33.17 -5.97
CA MET A 1 -40.86 31.76 -6.03
C MET A 1 -40.16 31.04 -4.89
N SER A 2 -40.92 30.66 -3.88
CA SER A 2 -40.43 29.92 -2.70
C SER A 2 -40.24 28.46 -3.11
N PHE A 3 -39.01 27.96 -3.05
CA PHE A 3 -38.74 26.53 -3.17
C PHE A 3 -38.78 25.93 -1.77
N SER A 4 -39.87 25.22 -1.50
CA SER A 4 -40.05 24.37 -0.32
C SER A 4 -39.02 23.23 -0.38
N ILE A 5 -38.08 23.22 0.56
CA ILE A 5 -37.19 22.08 0.78
C ILE A 5 -38.06 20.98 1.38
N GLY A 6 -38.38 19.97 0.57
CA GLY A 6 -38.98 18.74 1.05
C GLY A 6 -38.04 18.06 2.03
N THR A 7 -38.53 17.82 3.24
CA THR A 7 -37.91 16.93 4.21
C THR A 7 -37.77 15.55 3.57
N VAL A 8 -36.54 15.17 3.24
CA VAL A 8 -36.22 13.78 2.88
C VAL A 8 -36.44 12.95 4.14
N SER A 9 -37.48 12.13 4.12
CA SER A 9 -37.83 11.18 5.18
C SER A 9 -36.69 10.18 5.38
N GLU A 10 -36.40 9.88 6.65
CA GLU A 10 -35.38 8.94 7.17
C GLU A 10 -35.57 7.45 6.76
N GLU A 11 -36.13 7.14 5.59
CA GLU A 11 -36.49 5.78 5.16
C GLU A 11 -35.88 5.32 3.81
N GLU A 12 -34.85 5.99 3.30
CA GLU A 12 -34.10 5.48 2.13
C GLU A 12 -33.16 4.32 2.52
N HIS A 13 -33.77 3.13 2.50
CA HIS A 13 -33.19 1.83 2.18
C HIS A 13 -31.81 1.49 2.78
N MET A 14 -31.82 0.67 3.84
CA MET A 14 -30.82 -0.39 4.00
C MET A 14 -30.89 -1.30 2.76
N GLU A 15 -30.19 -0.92 1.70
CA GLU A 15 -29.96 -1.76 0.53
C GLU A 15 -29.33 -3.06 1.05
N GLN A 16 -30.10 -4.16 1.07
CA GLN A 16 -29.59 -5.46 1.51
C GLN A 16 -28.32 -5.73 0.72
N VAL A 17 -27.17 -5.79 1.40
CA VAL A 17 -25.89 -6.10 0.77
C VAL A 17 -26.06 -7.40 -0.02
N LYS A 18 -26.20 -7.28 -1.34
CA LYS A 18 -26.46 -8.42 -2.22
C LYS A 18 -25.29 -9.36 -2.05
N GLN A 19 -25.53 -10.47 -1.35
CA GLN A 19 -24.50 -11.47 -1.10
C GLN A 19 -24.29 -12.22 -2.42
N PRO A 20 -23.14 -12.06 -3.09
CA PRO A 20 -22.86 -12.82 -4.29
C PRO A 20 -22.95 -14.31 -3.98
N ASN A 21 -23.35 -15.10 -4.98
CA ASN A 21 -23.33 -16.55 -4.83
C ASN A 21 -21.86 -17.04 -4.70
N ARG A 22 -21.65 -18.32 -4.36
CA ARG A 22 -20.28 -18.84 -4.10
C ARG A 22 -19.36 -18.74 -5.32
N ILE A 23 -19.89 -18.94 -6.51
CA ILE A 23 -19.12 -18.91 -7.77
C ILE A 23 -18.74 -17.47 -8.11
N GLU A 24 -19.70 -16.56 -8.03
CA GLU A 24 -19.48 -15.12 -8.22
C GLU A 24 -18.47 -14.58 -7.20
N SER A 25 -18.58 -14.99 -5.94
CA SER A 25 -17.59 -14.65 -4.89
C SER A 25 -16.19 -15.16 -5.21
N LEU A 26 -16.07 -16.33 -5.84
CA LEU A 26 -14.78 -16.88 -6.25
C LEU A 26 -14.15 -16.03 -7.37
N PHE A 27 -14.91 -15.66 -8.40
CA PHE A 27 -14.42 -14.81 -9.49
C PHE A 27 -14.07 -13.40 -9.02
N LEU A 28 -14.90 -12.80 -8.16
CA LEU A 28 -14.60 -11.52 -7.53
C LEU A 28 -13.37 -11.64 -6.63
N GLY A 29 -13.24 -12.73 -5.87
CA GLY A 29 -12.02 -13.01 -5.11
C GLY A 29 -10.78 -13.04 -6.01
N LEU A 30 -10.87 -13.68 -7.17
CA LEU A 30 -9.77 -13.72 -8.14
C LEU A 30 -9.46 -12.32 -8.68
N GLN A 31 -10.48 -11.48 -8.90
CA GLN A 31 -10.30 -10.08 -9.28
C GLN A 31 -9.48 -9.32 -8.23
N HIS A 32 -9.79 -9.49 -6.94
CA HIS A 32 -9.03 -8.87 -5.85
C HIS A 32 -7.58 -9.38 -5.83
N VAL A 33 -7.36 -10.69 -5.98
CA VAL A 33 -6.01 -11.27 -6.05
C VAL A 33 -5.20 -10.67 -7.19
N LEU A 34 -5.76 -10.63 -8.40
CA LEU A 34 -5.07 -10.15 -9.59
C LEU A 34 -4.82 -8.63 -9.54
N ALA A 35 -5.79 -7.85 -9.07
CA ALA A 35 -5.63 -6.42 -8.87
C ALA A 35 -4.52 -6.14 -7.86
N MET A 36 -4.53 -6.87 -6.73
CA MET A 36 -3.56 -6.73 -5.67
C MET A 36 -2.17 -7.23 -6.05
N TYR A 37 -2.04 -8.31 -6.83
CA TYR A 37 -0.75 -8.86 -7.26
C TYR A 37 0.13 -7.79 -7.90
N SER A 38 -0.46 -6.97 -8.80
CA SER A 38 0.29 -5.91 -9.48
C SER A 38 0.97 -4.96 -8.51
N GLY A 39 0.29 -4.49 -7.44
CA GLY A 39 0.87 -3.60 -6.42
C GLY A 39 1.66 -4.33 -5.33
N GLY A 40 1.27 -5.56 -4.98
CA GLY A 40 1.86 -6.35 -3.91
C GLY A 40 3.30 -6.78 -4.21
N VAL A 41 3.63 -7.06 -5.48
CA VAL A 41 5.00 -7.45 -5.87
C VAL A 41 5.97 -6.26 -5.96
N LEU A 42 5.48 -5.01 -6.01
CA LEU A 42 6.34 -3.83 -6.15
C LEU A 42 7.28 -3.67 -4.95
N VAL A 43 6.74 -3.71 -3.73
CA VAL A 43 7.53 -3.46 -2.52
C VAL A 43 8.66 -4.48 -2.34
N PRO A 44 8.41 -5.80 -2.46
CA PRO A 44 9.48 -6.80 -2.53
C PRO A 44 10.52 -6.47 -3.59
N LEU A 45 10.12 -6.18 -4.83
CA LEU A 45 11.03 -5.92 -5.94
C LEU A 45 11.89 -4.67 -5.70
N MET A 46 11.32 -3.61 -5.13
CA MET A 46 12.04 -2.38 -4.80
C MET A 46 13.10 -2.61 -3.73
N ILE A 47 12.74 -3.29 -2.63
CA ILE A 47 13.67 -3.58 -1.54
C ILE A 47 14.75 -4.58 -2.01
N GLY A 48 14.34 -5.61 -2.73
CA GLY A 48 15.23 -6.63 -3.27
C GLY A 48 16.26 -6.08 -4.25
N ALA A 49 15.83 -5.20 -5.17
CA ALA A 49 16.74 -4.52 -6.08
C ALA A 49 17.73 -3.62 -5.33
N ALA A 50 17.25 -2.84 -4.35
CA ALA A 50 18.11 -1.95 -3.58
C ALA A 50 19.12 -2.69 -2.68
N LEU A 51 18.75 -3.86 -2.15
CA LEU A 51 19.60 -4.71 -1.30
C LEU A 51 20.31 -5.84 -2.07
N GLN A 52 20.19 -5.86 -3.40
CA GLN A 52 20.85 -6.81 -4.31
C GLN A 52 20.55 -8.28 -3.98
N PHE A 53 19.28 -8.60 -3.68
CA PHE A 53 18.84 -9.97 -3.50
C PHE A 53 18.87 -10.74 -4.82
N SER A 54 19.23 -12.03 -4.77
CA SER A 54 19.26 -12.88 -5.96
C SER A 54 17.85 -13.17 -6.47
N ALA A 55 17.72 -13.51 -7.76
CA ALA A 55 16.43 -13.87 -8.36
C ALA A 55 15.74 -15.04 -7.61
N THR A 56 16.52 -16.01 -7.13
CA THR A 56 16.00 -17.14 -6.34
C THR A 56 15.48 -16.69 -4.98
N GLN A 57 16.24 -15.83 -4.29
CA GLN A 57 15.80 -15.23 -3.03
C GLN A 57 14.52 -14.44 -3.23
N MET A 58 14.47 -13.61 -4.28
CA MET A 58 13.30 -12.81 -4.62
C MET A 58 12.07 -13.66 -4.91
N ALA A 59 12.21 -14.75 -5.68
CA ALA A 59 11.09 -15.64 -5.96
C ALA A 59 10.50 -16.23 -4.66
N VAL A 60 11.34 -16.68 -3.73
CA VAL A 60 10.89 -17.22 -2.44
C VAL A 60 10.26 -16.13 -1.58
N LEU A 61 10.87 -14.95 -1.51
CA LEU A 61 10.35 -13.84 -0.72
C LEU A 61 9.01 -13.32 -1.23
N ILE A 62 8.85 -13.15 -2.53
CA ILE A 62 7.58 -12.71 -3.13
C ILE A 62 6.49 -13.75 -2.88
N SER A 63 6.78 -15.04 -3.03
CA SER A 63 5.81 -16.09 -2.73
C SER A 63 5.44 -16.14 -1.24
N ALA A 64 6.42 -15.98 -0.34
CA ALA A 64 6.15 -15.85 1.08
C ALA A 64 5.31 -14.61 1.40
N ASP A 65 5.59 -13.48 0.74
CA ASP A 65 4.85 -12.22 0.90
C ASP A 65 3.38 -12.36 0.47
N ILE A 66 3.14 -13.00 -0.67
CA ILE A 66 1.79 -13.33 -1.16
C ILE A 66 1.06 -14.26 -0.18
N PHE A 67 1.75 -15.29 0.35
CA PHE A 67 1.18 -16.20 1.33
C PHE A 67 0.75 -15.46 2.61
N MET A 68 1.67 -14.66 3.15
CA MET A 68 1.49 -13.93 4.41
C MET A 68 0.50 -12.78 4.29
N THR A 69 0.40 -12.15 3.12
CA THR A 69 -0.68 -11.24 2.74
C THR A 69 -2.04 -11.92 2.88
N GLY A 70 -2.18 -13.17 2.41
CA GLY A 70 -3.41 -13.96 2.59
C GLY A 70 -3.75 -14.16 4.06
N ILE A 71 -2.76 -14.53 4.89
CA ILE A 71 -2.93 -14.69 6.34
C ILE A 71 -3.38 -13.38 7.00
N GLY A 72 -2.66 -12.28 6.75
CA GLY A 72 -3.00 -11.02 7.39
C GLY A 72 -4.33 -10.44 6.88
N THR A 73 -4.72 -10.73 5.63
CA THR A 73 -6.07 -10.39 5.14
C THR A 73 -7.13 -11.15 5.94
N LEU A 74 -6.92 -12.44 6.24
CA LEU A 74 -7.82 -13.19 7.13
C LEU A 74 -7.87 -12.61 8.55
N LEU A 75 -6.73 -12.17 9.09
CA LEU A 75 -6.67 -11.49 10.39
C LEU A 75 -7.52 -10.21 10.40
N GLN A 76 -7.61 -9.52 9.26
CA GLN A 76 -8.37 -8.29 9.12
C GLN A 76 -9.88 -8.53 8.95
N LEU A 77 -10.25 -9.55 8.14
CA LEU A 77 -11.64 -9.90 7.85
C LEU A 77 -12.37 -10.49 9.06
N LYS A 78 -11.68 -11.37 9.81
CA LYS A 78 -12.28 -12.09 10.93
C LYS A 78 -12.25 -11.23 12.19
N GLN A 79 -13.39 -10.62 12.52
CA GLN A 79 -13.57 -9.92 13.78
C GLN A 79 -13.53 -10.93 14.93
N THR A 80 -12.54 -10.79 15.80
CA THR A 80 -12.38 -11.54 17.04
C THR A 80 -12.50 -10.60 18.24
N ARG A 81 -12.30 -11.12 19.45
CA ARG A 81 -12.25 -10.29 20.65
C ARG A 81 -11.16 -9.20 20.56
N PHE A 82 -10.03 -9.49 19.90
CA PHE A 82 -8.84 -8.63 19.93
C PHE A 82 -8.40 -8.11 18.56
N THR A 83 -8.84 -8.72 17.47
CA THR A 83 -8.33 -8.48 16.11
C THR A 83 -9.47 -8.40 15.11
N GLY A 84 -9.21 -7.80 13.94
CA GLY A 84 -10.08 -7.78 12.78
C GLY A 84 -11.06 -6.62 12.78
N ILE A 85 -10.99 -5.77 11.76
CA ILE A 85 -11.92 -4.66 11.60
C ILE A 85 -13.29 -5.11 11.07
N GLY A 86 -13.33 -6.23 10.34
CA GLY A 86 -14.60 -6.77 9.84
C GLY A 86 -15.17 -6.05 8.61
N LEU A 87 -14.37 -5.28 7.89
CA LEU A 87 -14.65 -4.69 6.57
C LEU A 87 -14.07 -5.55 5.44
N PRO A 88 -14.48 -5.40 4.16
CA PRO A 88 -13.90 -6.10 3.01
C PRO A 88 -12.50 -5.55 2.64
N VAL A 89 -11.58 -5.55 3.61
CA VAL A 89 -10.21 -5.04 3.49
C VAL A 89 -9.28 -6.14 3.00
N VAL A 90 -8.42 -5.80 2.05
CA VAL A 90 -7.21 -6.55 1.72
C VAL A 90 -6.03 -5.80 2.33
N ILE A 91 -5.07 -6.53 2.89
CA ILE A 91 -3.79 -5.94 3.30
C ILE A 91 -2.71 -6.31 2.30
N GLY A 92 -1.62 -5.55 2.25
CA GLY A 92 -0.47 -5.81 1.41
C GLY A 92 0.77 -5.07 1.90
N SER A 93 1.89 -5.31 1.22
CA SER A 93 3.18 -4.72 1.60
C SER A 93 3.14 -3.20 1.53
N ALA A 94 3.53 -2.55 2.63
CA ALA A 94 3.40 -1.12 2.84
C ALA A 94 4.56 -0.37 2.17
N ILE A 95 4.25 0.45 1.17
CA ILE A 95 5.27 1.09 0.33
C ILE A 95 6.11 2.14 1.05
N GLN A 96 5.52 2.82 2.03
CA GLN A 96 6.18 3.76 2.95
C GLN A 96 7.34 3.14 3.73
N THR A 97 7.43 1.81 3.76
CA THR A 97 8.52 1.07 4.44
C THR A 97 9.73 0.82 3.56
N VAL A 98 9.66 1.02 2.24
CA VAL A 98 10.76 0.70 1.32
C VAL A 98 12.04 1.43 1.70
N THR A 99 12.04 2.76 1.70
CA THR A 99 13.22 3.57 2.03
C THR A 99 13.81 3.25 3.41
N PRO A 100 13.05 3.27 4.52
CA PRO A 100 13.62 2.97 5.83
C PRO A 100 14.14 1.54 5.94
N LEU A 101 13.50 0.53 5.33
CA LEU A 101 14.00 -0.84 5.35
C LEU A 101 15.27 -1.02 4.53
N VAL A 102 15.37 -0.37 3.36
CA VAL A 102 16.59 -0.36 2.54
C VAL A 102 17.74 0.29 3.32
N ASN A 103 17.48 1.41 4.00
CA ASN A 103 18.49 2.07 4.83
C ASN A 103 18.92 1.19 6.00
N ILE A 104 17.99 0.57 6.73
CA ILE A 104 18.30 -0.36 7.82
C ILE A 104 19.06 -1.58 7.30
N GLY A 105 18.60 -2.18 6.21
CA GLY A 105 19.18 -3.39 5.62
C GLY A 105 20.61 -3.16 5.10
N SER A 106 20.88 -2.00 4.51
CA SER A 106 22.21 -1.64 4.00
C SER A 106 23.21 -1.21 5.09
N THR A 107 22.73 -0.60 6.18
CA THR A 107 23.61 -0.07 7.24
C THR A 107 23.77 -1.02 8.44
N LEU A 108 22.70 -1.68 8.87
CA LEU A 108 22.66 -2.57 10.05
C LEU A 108 22.50 -4.04 9.67
N GLY A 109 22.21 -4.34 8.40
CA GLY A 109 22.06 -5.69 7.88
C GLY A 109 20.61 -6.21 7.84
N ILE A 110 20.42 -7.29 7.08
CA ILE A 110 19.11 -7.90 6.83
C ILE A 110 18.44 -8.44 8.10
N GLY A 111 19.23 -8.97 9.05
CA GLY A 111 18.72 -9.38 10.36
C GLY A 111 18.08 -8.22 11.13
N ALA A 112 18.67 -7.02 11.06
CA ALA A 112 18.16 -5.82 11.71
C ALA A 112 16.87 -5.33 11.05
N MET A 113 16.75 -5.47 9.72
CA MET A 113 15.54 -5.14 8.95
C MET A 113 14.34 -5.95 9.44
N TYR A 114 14.48 -7.27 9.59
CA TYR A 114 13.39 -8.11 10.08
C TYR A 114 13.16 -7.97 11.59
N GLY A 115 14.21 -7.76 12.39
CA GLY A 115 14.06 -7.48 13.83
C GLY A 115 13.34 -6.16 14.11
N ALA A 116 13.63 -5.12 13.32
CA ALA A 116 12.92 -3.85 13.35
C ALA A 116 11.45 -4.00 12.93
N THR A 117 11.17 -4.81 11.91
CA THR A 117 9.81 -5.13 11.47
C THR A 117 9.01 -5.82 12.57
N ILE A 118 9.57 -6.86 13.22
CA ILE A 118 8.93 -7.55 14.36
C ILE A 118 8.67 -6.56 15.50
N GLY A 119 9.68 -5.77 15.88
CA GLY A 119 9.56 -4.79 16.96
C GLY A 119 8.50 -3.73 16.68
N ALA A 120 8.42 -3.22 15.45
CA ALA A 120 7.40 -2.28 15.03
C ALA A 120 5.99 -2.89 15.07
N GLY A 121 5.83 -4.15 14.65
CA GLY A 121 4.56 -4.85 14.74
C GLY A 121 4.09 -5.04 16.19
N ILE A 122 5.00 -5.39 17.11
CA ILE A 122 4.71 -5.46 18.56
C ILE A 122 4.26 -4.09 19.06
N PHE A 123 4.99 -3.03 18.70
CA PHE A 123 4.65 -1.67 19.08
C PHE A 123 3.25 -1.27 18.60
N VAL A 124 2.93 -1.53 17.33
CA VAL A 124 1.60 -1.26 16.74
C VAL A 124 0.51 -2.02 17.50
N PHE A 125 0.72 -3.29 17.79
CA PHE A 125 -0.26 -4.10 18.52
C PHE A 125 -0.56 -3.54 19.92
N LEU A 126 0.48 -3.06 20.62
CA LEU A 126 0.37 -2.49 21.95
C LEU A 126 -0.28 -1.10 21.94
N ILE A 127 0.10 -0.23 20.99
CA ILE A 127 -0.39 1.15 20.93
C ILE A 127 -1.78 1.26 20.30
N ALA A 128 -2.26 0.23 19.59
CA ALA A 128 -3.52 0.23 18.82
C ALA A 128 -4.72 0.87 19.54
N GLY A 129 -4.92 0.56 20.82
CA GLY A 129 -6.04 1.12 21.59
C GLY A 129 -5.89 2.61 21.91
N ILE A 130 -4.66 3.07 22.12
CA ILE A 130 -4.37 4.49 22.30
C ILE A 130 -4.51 5.20 20.95
N PHE A 131 -3.98 4.61 19.88
CA PHE A 131 -4.05 5.17 18.54
C PHE A 131 -5.49 5.32 18.03
N ALA A 132 -6.38 4.38 18.33
CA ALA A 132 -7.80 4.49 17.99
C ALA A 132 -8.49 5.71 18.61
N LYS A 133 -8.10 6.13 19.81
CA LYS A 133 -8.60 7.37 20.44
C LYS A 133 -8.11 8.63 19.74
N LEU A 134 -7.00 8.52 19.01
CA LEU A 134 -6.43 9.63 18.24
C LEU A 134 -7.13 9.82 16.89
N ARG A 135 -8.13 9.00 16.52
CA ARG A 135 -8.84 9.09 15.22
C ARG A 135 -9.32 10.52 14.87
N ARG A 136 -9.74 11.28 15.88
CA ARG A 136 -10.17 12.68 15.75
C ARG A 136 -9.09 13.64 15.23
N PHE A 137 -7.82 13.24 15.24
CA PHE A 137 -6.70 14.04 14.75
C PHE A 137 -6.37 13.75 13.28
N PHE A 138 -7.11 12.83 12.63
CA PHE A 138 -6.94 12.45 11.24
C PHE A 138 -8.19 12.81 10.39
N PRO A 139 -8.65 14.08 10.39
CA PRO A 139 -9.74 14.50 9.50
C PRO A 139 -9.33 14.39 8.02
N PRO A 140 -10.28 14.51 7.07
CA PRO A 140 -10.00 14.39 5.63
C PRO A 140 -8.84 15.25 5.11
N VAL A 141 -8.61 16.45 5.68
CA VAL A 141 -7.45 17.29 5.32
C VAL A 141 -6.11 16.64 5.65
N VAL A 142 -6.03 15.86 6.73
CA VAL A 142 -4.80 15.15 7.13
C VAL A 142 -4.62 13.87 6.31
N THR A 143 -5.64 13.03 6.23
CA THR A 143 -5.57 11.75 5.49
C THR A 143 -5.43 11.97 3.99
N GLY A 144 -6.15 12.94 3.42
CA GLY A 144 -6.04 13.33 2.03
C GLY A 144 -4.65 13.86 1.67
N SER A 145 -4.09 14.77 2.48
CA SER A 145 -2.72 15.29 2.28
C SER A 145 -1.68 14.18 2.33
N LEU A 146 -1.82 13.25 3.28
CA LEU A 146 -0.93 12.10 3.41
C LEU A 146 -0.97 11.20 2.17
N ILE A 147 -2.17 10.80 1.73
CA ILE A 147 -2.35 9.90 0.58
C ILE A 147 -1.86 10.57 -0.71
N THR A 148 -2.09 11.88 -0.87
CA THR A 148 -1.55 12.67 -1.99
C THR A 148 -0.03 12.60 -2.03
N VAL A 149 0.65 12.78 -0.88
CA VAL A 149 2.12 12.67 -0.83
C VAL A 149 2.58 11.24 -1.06
N ILE A 150 1.92 10.21 -0.49
CA ILE A 150 2.27 8.80 -0.73
C ILE A 150 2.32 8.50 -2.23
N GLY A 151 1.30 8.94 -2.98
CA GLY A 151 1.28 8.77 -4.44
C GLY A 151 2.40 9.54 -5.12
N PHE A 152 2.45 10.87 -4.96
CA PHE A 152 3.38 11.68 -5.75
C PHE A 152 4.86 11.56 -5.34
N ALA A 153 5.16 11.22 -4.09
CA ALA A 153 6.53 11.00 -3.62
C ALA A 153 7.21 9.79 -4.28
N LEU A 154 6.43 8.86 -4.84
CA LEU A 154 6.96 7.65 -5.50
C LEU A 154 7.07 7.79 -7.02
N VAL A 155 6.57 8.88 -7.59
CA VAL A 155 6.69 9.15 -9.04
C VAL A 155 8.16 9.22 -9.49
N PRO A 156 9.11 9.83 -8.76
CA PRO A 156 10.52 9.79 -9.14
C PRO A 156 11.07 8.37 -9.31
N VAL A 157 10.68 7.43 -8.44
CA VAL A 157 11.08 6.03 -8.54
C VAL A 157 10.47 5.36 -9.78
N ALA A 158 9.21 5.68 -10.10
CA ALA A 158 8.59 5.21 -11.33
C ALA A 158 9.35 5.69 -12.58
N ILE A 159 9.74 6.97 -12.62
CA ILE A 159 10.51 7.56 -13.73
C ILE A 159 11.90 6.93 -13.83
N GLN A 160 12.58 6.72 -12.70
CA GLN A 160 13.86 6.01 -12.65
C GLN A 160 13.72 4.59 -13.25
N ASN A 161 12.67 3.86 -12.90
CA ASN A 161 12.43 2.52 -13.41
C ASN A 161 12.07 2.52 -14.91
N ILE A 162 11.31 3.51 -15.38
CA ILE A 162 11.05 3.72 -16.82
C ILE A 162 12.37 3.89 -17.60
N GLY A 163 13.36 4.56 -17.01
CA GLY A 163 14.69 4.72 -17.60
C GLY A 163 15.62 3.50 -17.48
N GLY A 164 15.16 2.36 -16.94
CA GLY A 164 15.96 1.15 -16.77
C GLY A 164 16.46 0.90 -15.34
N GLY A 165 16.08 1.74 -14.37
CA GLY A 165 16.29 1.49 -12.94
C GLY A 165 17.59 2.06 -12.35
N ASP A 166 18.60 2.34 -13.16
CA ASP A 166 19.86 2.96 -12.71
C ASP A 166 20.10 4.30 -13.43
N PRO A 167 19.91 5.45 -12.75
CA PRO A 167 20.11 6.77 -13.34
C PRO A 167 21.58 7.08 -13.65
N THR A 168 22.53 6.27 -13.18
CA THR A 168 23.96 6.43 -13.45
C THR A 168 24.43 5.60 -14.65
N ALA A 169 23.60 4.68 -15.15
CA ALA A 169 23.93 3.84 -16.28
C ALA A 169 24.02 4.68 -17.57
N ALA A 170 25.02 4.38 -18.42
CA ALA A 170 25.23 5.10 -19.68
C ALA A 170 24.04 4.98 -20.65
N ASN A 171 23.26 3.91 -20.54
CA ASN A 171 22.06 3.65 -21.32
C ASN A 171 20.76 4.01 -20.57
N PHE A 172 20.81 4.79 -19.49
CA PHE A 172 19.61 5.25 -18.80
C PHE A 172 18.69 6.00 -19.78
N GLY A 173 17.41 5.63 -19.80
CA GLY A 173 16.44 6.16 -20.75
C GLY A 173 16.67 5.66 -22.18
N SER A 174 17.18 4.44 -22.36
CA SER A 174 17.34 3.84 -23.68
C SER A 174 16.00 3.82 -24.45
N PRO A 175 16.01 3.93 -25.80
CA PRO A 175 14.78 3.81 -26.58
C PRO A 175 14.02 2.51 -26.34
N VAL A 176 14.73 1.43 -26.01
CA VAL A 176 14.14 0.14 -25.66
C VAL A 176 13.34 0.25 -24.37
N ASP A 177 13.95 0.73 -23.28
CA ASP A 177 13.29 0.89 -21.99
C ASP A 177 12.10 1.83 -22.06
N LEU A 178 12.26 2.97 -22.73
CA LEU A 178 11.18 3.92 -22.94
C LEU A 178 10.04 3.32 -23.76
N SER A 179 10.33 2.50 -24.78
CA SER A 179 9.30 1.83 -25.58
C SER A 179 8.52 0.78 -24.78
N ILE A 180 9.21 -0.01 -23.94
CA ILE A 180 8.58 -0.99 -23.06
C ILE A 180 7.64 -0.29 -22.08
N ALA A 181 8.14 0.75 -21.39
CA ALA A 181 7.35 1.55 -20.47
C ALA A 181 6.13 2.20 -21.16
N LEU A 182 6.31 2.76 -22.36
CA LEU A 182 5.23 3.38 -23.12
C LEU A 182 4.15 2.36 -23.49
N VAL A 183 4.53 1.17 -23.97
CA VAL A 183 3.59 0.08 -24.28
C VAL A 183 2.80 -0.31 -23.04
N THR A 184 3.46 -0.45 -21.89
CA THR A 184 2.78 -0.70 -20.61
C THR A 184 1.79 0.41 -20.30
N ILE A 185 2.21 1.68 -20.27
CA ILE A 185 1.36 2.82 -19.89
C ILE A 185 0.15 2.91 -20.83
N VAL A 186 0.37 2.89 -22.14
CA VAL A 186 -0.70 2.97 -23.14
C VAL A 186 -1.69 1.82 -22.95
N THR A 187 -1.20 0.61 -22.72
CA THR A 187 -2.08 -0.54 -22.45
C THR A 187 -2.95 -0.32 -21.21
N ILE A 188 -2.36 0.14 -20.10
CA ILE A 188 -3.11 0.42 -18.86
C ILE A 188 -4.15 1.52 -19.10
N VAL A 189 -3.78 2.60 -19.79
CA VAL A 189 -4.67 3.73 -20.08
C VAL A 189 -5.84 3.28 -20.97
N LEU A 190 -5.56 2.55 -22.05
CA LEU A 190 -6.60 2.02 -22.94
C LEU A 190 -7.55 1.08 -22.19
N LEU A 191 -7.03 0.20 -21.34
CA LEU A 191 -7.87 -0.68 -20.52
C LEU A 191 -8.71 0.10 -19.49
N ASN A 192 -8.18 1.16 -18.90
CA ASN A 192 -8.92 2.00 -17.95
C ASN A 192 -10.02 2.83 -18.62
N ILE A 193 -9.82 3.27 -19.87
CA ILE A 193 -10.80 4.04 -20.65
C ILE A 193 -11.89 3.13 -21.22
N TYR A 194 -11.49 2.04 -21.89
CA TYR A 194 -12.41 1.25 -22.73
C TYR A 194 -12.89 -0.04 -22.08
N ALA A 195 -12.13 -0.64 -21.16
CA ALA A 195 -12.54 -1.89 -20.51
C ALA A 195 -13.59 -1.65 -19.41
N LYS A 196 -14.36 -2.69 -19.09
CA LYS A 196 -15.42 -2.66 -18.08
C LYS A 196 -15.27 -3.82 -17.10
N GLY A 197 -15.82 -3.66 -15.90
CA GLY A 197 -15.89 -4.71 -14.88
C GLY A 197 -14.53 -5.32 -14.55
N PHE A 198 -14.41 -6.63 -14.73
CA PHE A 198 -13.23 -7.43 -14.36
C PHE A 198 -11.94 -6.91 -14.99
N MET A 199 -11.94 -6.69 -16.31
CA MET A 199 -10.74 -6.27 -17.07
C MET A 199 -10.21 -4.92 -16.61
N LYS A 200 -11.10 -3.98 -16.26
CA LYS A 200 -10.72 -2.65 -15.75
C LYS A 200 -10.05 -2.75 -14.37
N ALA A 201 -10.54 -3.62 -13.50
CA ALA A 201 -9.96 -3.78 -12.16
C ALA A 201 -8.53 -4.36 -12.18
N ILE A 202 -8.20 -5.16 -13.20
CA ILE A 202 -6.87 -5.77 -13.37
C ILE A 202 -6.04 -5.08 -14.47
N ALA A 203 -6.44 -3.87 -14.90
CA ALA A 203 -5.82 -3.16 -16.03
C ALA A 203 -4.30 -2.98 -15.86
N VAL A 204 -3.86 -2.69 -14.63
CA VAL A 204 -2.43 -2.53 -14.30
C VAL A 204 -1.67 -3.84 -14.51
N LEU A 205 -2.19 -4.95 -13.99
CA LEU A 205 -1.58 -6.27 -14.18
C LEU A 205 -1.48 -6.63 -15.66
N LEU A 206 -2.55 -6.41 -16.42
CA LEU A 206 -2.56 -6.69 -17.86
C LEU A 206 -1.56 -5.82 -18.63
N GLY A 207 -1.42 -4.55 -18.25
CA GLY A 207 -0.42 -3.66 -18.83
C GLY A 207 1.02 -4.12 -18.56
N ILE A 208 1.30 -4.60 -17.34
CA ILE A 208 2.60 -5.21 -17.00
C ILE A 208 2.82 -6.45 -17.88
N ILE A 209 1.84 -7.35 -17.98
CA ILE A 209 1.94 -8.57 -18.80
C ILE A 209 2.24 -8.22 -20.25
N VAL A 210 1.51 -7.29 -20.85
CA VAL A 210 1.71 -6.86 -22.25
C VAL A 210 3.09 -6.22 -22.43
N GLY A 211 3.53 -5.37 -21.49
CA GLY A 211 4.88 -4.79 -21.49
C GLY A 211 5.99 -5.84 -21.40
N THR A 212 5.84 -6.82 -20.52
CA THR A 212 6.78 -7.94 -20.37
C THR A 212 6.82 -8.80 -21.63
N ILE A 213 5.68 -9.10 -22.25
CA ILE A 213 5.61 -9.84 -23.52
C ILE A 213 6.33 -9.05 -24.63
N PHE A 214 6.11 -7.74 -24.71
CA PHE A 214 6.80 -6.89 -25.66
C PHE A 214 8.31 -6.90 -25.44
N ALA A 215 8.77 -6.78 -24.19
CA ALA A 215 10.19 -6.90 -23.84
C ALA A 215 10.78 -8.28 -24.15
N ALA A 216 9.99 -9.36 -24.02
CA ALA A 216 10.42 -10.70 -24.37
C ALA A 216 10.71 -10.84 -25.88
N PHE A 217 9.91 -10.21 -26.74
CA PHE A 217 10.19 -10.15 -28.18
C PHE A 217 11.47 -9.37 -28.52
N LEU A 218 11.90 -8.47 -27.63
CA LEU A 218 13.16 -7.74 -27.75
C LEU A 218 14.35 -8.49 -27.12
N GLY A 219 14.13 -9.67 -26.53
CA GLY A 219 15.18 -10.48 -25.88
C GLY A 219 15.55 -10.02 -24.47
N HIS A 220 14.75 -9.17 -23.82
CA HIS A 220 15.03 -8.59 -22.49
C HIS A 220 14.38 -9.35 -21.32
N VAL A 221 13.91 -10.59 -21.55
CA VAL A 221 13.25 -11.41 -20.51
C VAL A 221 13.90 -12.80 -20.47
N SER A 222 14.36 -13.23 -19.29
CA SER A 222 14.79 -14.61 -19.03
C SER A 222 13.72 -15.35 -18.21
N MET A 223 13.51 -16.63 -18.54
CA MET A 223 12.63 -17.55 -17.82
C MET A 223 13.38 -18.52 -16.91
N ASP A 224 14.70 -18.38 -16.78
CA ASP A 224 15.54 -19.33 -16.04
C ASP A 224 15.11 -19.43 -14.57
N ALA A 225 14.88 -18.29 -13.92
CA ALA A 225 14.39 -18.24 -12.54
C ALA A 225 13.03 -18.94 -12.38
N VAL A 226 12.17 -18.87 -13.40
CA VAL A 226 10.87 -19.56 -13.39
C VAL A 226 11.09 -21.06 -13.57
N MET A 227 12.01 -21.51 -14.41
CA MET A 227 12.31 -22.92 -14.61
C MET A 227 12.91 -23.57 -13.35
N ASP A 228 13.83 -22.86 -12.67
CA ASP A 228 14.55 -23.34 -11.49
C ASP A 228 13.70 -23.32 -10.20
N ALA A 229 12.68 -22.47 -10.13
CA ALA A 229 11.83 -22.35 -8.95
C ALA A 229 11.07 -23.66 -8.65
N SER A 230 10.96 -24.05 -7.38
CA SER A 230 10.21 -25.24 -7.00
C SER A 230 8.71 -25.07 -7.24
N TRP A 231 8.00 -26.18 -7.44
CA TRP A 231 6.54 -26.17 -7.58
C TRP A 231 5.83 -25.87 -6.26
N PHE A 232 6.39 -26.29 -5.14
CA PHE A 232 5.83 -26.08 -3.81
C PHE A 232 6.91 -25.60 -2.85
N HIS A 233 6.57 -24.61 -2.02
CA HIS A 233 7.40 -24.16 -0.90
C HIS A 233 6.52 -23.55 0.19
N LEU A 234 6.61 -24.09 1.40
CA LEU A 234 5.98 -23.48 2.56
C LEU A 234 6.93 -22.40 3.11
N PRO A 235 6.46 -21.16 3.34
CA PRO A 235 7.28 -20.10 3.93
C PRO A 235 7.92 -20.56 5.23
N LYS A 236 9.24 -20.49 5.31
CA LYS A 236 10.00 -20.87 6.50
C LYS A 236 10.26 -19.63 7.35
N PRO A 237 10.07 -19.70 8.68
CA PRO A 237 10.53 -18.65 9.57
C PRO A 237 12.02 -18.38 9.38
N PHE A 238 12.39 -17.10 9.39
CA PHE A 238 13.77 -16.61 9.37
C PHE A 238 14.59 -17.08 8.15
N TYR A 239 13.94 -17.19 6.99
CA TYR A 239 14.57 -17.64 5.74
C TYR A 239 15.79 -16.79 5.35
N MET A 240 15.73 -15.48 5.57
CA MET A 240 16.84 -14.54 5.29
C MET A 240 17.84 -14.38 6.45
N GLY A 241 17.72 -15.23 7.47
CA GLY A 241 18.55 -15.20 8.67
C GLY A 241 17.80 -14.79 9.93
N THR A 242 18.45 -14.99 11.07
CA THR A 242 17.88 -14.70 12.39
C THR A 242 17.73 -13.19 12.60
N PRO A 243 16.56 -12.71 13.04
CA PRO A 243 16.35 -11.30 13.33
C PRO A 243 17.26 -10.80 14.46
N THR A 244 17.83 -9.60 14.28
CA THR A 244 18.59 -8.88 15.31
C THR A 244 17.85 -7.62 15.71
N PHE A 245 17.80 -7.31 16.99
CA PHE A 245 16.97 -6.22 17.52
C PHE A 245 17.81 -4.99 17.84
N HIS A 246 17.67 -3.96 17.00
CA HIS A 246 18.32 -2.66 17.19
C HIS A 246 17.26 -1.63 17.58
N ALA A 247 17.44 -0.97 18.73
CA ALA A 247 16.47 -0.01 19.25
C ALA A 247 16.20 1.14 18.26
N SER A 248 17.24 1.68 17.62
CA SER A 248 17.12 2.76 16.62
C SER A 248 16.28 2.35 15.41
N ALA A 249 16.50 1.13 14.90
CA ALA A 249 15.77 0.58 13.76
C ALA A 249 14.30 0.31 14.12
N ILE A 250 14.04 -0.24 15.32
CA ILE A 250 12.69 -0.47 15.84
C ILE A 250 11.95 0.86 15.98
N ILE A 251 12.56 1.87 16.61
CA ILE A 251 11.94 3.19 16.79
C ILE A 251 11.57 3.79 15.42
N THR A 252 12.49 3.71 14.45
CA THR A 252 12.20 4.24 13.12
C THR A 252 11.04 3.51 12.47
N MET A 253 11.07 2.18 12.44
CA MET A 253 10.00 1.39 11.86
C MET A 253 8.67 1.56 12.60
N SER A 254 8.68 1.81 13.91
CA SER A 254 7.50 2.16 14.69
C SER A 254 6.89 3.49 14.24
N VAL A 255 7.71 4.53 13.99
CA VAL A 255 7.21 5.81 13.48
C VAL A 255 6.62 5.66 12.08
N VAL A 256 7.29 4.92 11.20
CA VAL A 256 6.78 4.61 9.86
C VAL A 256 5.46 3.83 9.96
N ALA A 257 5.38 2.84 10.84
CA ALA A 257 4.16 2.08 11.04
C ALA A 257 2.99 2.94 11.54
N LEU A 258 3.24 3.98 12.36
CA LEU A 258 2.19 4.93 12.75
C LEU A 258 1.63 5.68 11.54
N THR A 259 2.46 6.05 10.56
CA THR A 259 1.99 6.67 9.32
C THR A 259 1.13 5.72 8.51
N SER A 260 1.49 4.43 8.48
CA SER A 260 0.67 3.37 7.89
C SER A 260 -0.69 3.26 8.58
N LEU A 261 -0.75 3.41 9.90
CA LEU A 261 -2.04 3.41 10.60
C LEU A 261 -2.90 4.63 10.25
N ILE A 262 -2.32 5.79 9.98
CA ILE A 262 -3.06 6.98 9.49
C ILE A 262 -3.67 6.68 8.12
N GLU A 263 -2.88 6.11 7.21
CA GLU A 263 -3.37 5.65 5.89
C GLU A 263 -4.50 4.62 6.06
N SER A 264 -4.28 3.58 6.88
CA SER A 264 -5.28 2.56 7.15
C SER A 264 -6.56 3.11 7.75
N THR A 265 -6.47 4.12 8.61
CA THR A 265 -7.64 4.84 9.13
C THR A 265 -8.48 5.41 7.99
N GLY A 266 -7.84 6.06 7.01
CA GLY A 266 -8.52 6.59 5.83
C GLY A 266 -9.16 5.49 4.98
N VAL A 267 -8.46 4.37 4.77
CA VAL A 267 -9.00 3.21 4.02
C VAL A 267 -10.18 2.58 4.74
N TYR A 268 -10.12 2.49 6.07
CA TYR A 268 -11.22 1.96 6.89
C TYR A 268 -12.47 2.82 6.76
N PHE A 269 -12.34 4.15 6.89
CA PHE A 269 -13.48 5.04 6.70
C PHE A 269 -14.00 5.00 5.26
N ALA A 270 -13.13 5.00 4.25
CA ALA A 270 -13.56 4.91 2.86
C ALA A 270 -14.32 3.61 2.55
N LEU A 271 -13.93 2.49 3.17
CA LEU A 271 -14.67 1.22 3.03
C LEU A 271 -15.94 1.21 3.85
N ALA A 272 -15.93 1.76 5.06
CA ALA A 272 -17.10 1.91 5.92
C ALA A 272 -18.20 2.75 5.25
N ASP A 273 -17.83 3.86 4.61
CA ASP A 273 -18.73 4.69 3.81
C ASP A 273 -19.30 3.90 2.62
N LEU A 274 -18.48 3.07 1.97
CA LEU A 274 -18.94 2.22 0.87
C LEU A 274 -19.88 1.10 1.37
N THR A 275 -19.60 0.48 2.52
CA THR A 275 -20.38 -0.65 3.05
C THR A 275 -21.58 -0.21 3.88
N GLY A 276 -21.65 1.05 4.32
CA GLY A 276 -22.65 1.56 5.25
C GLY A 276 -22.41 1.10 6.70
N ASP A 277 -21.18 0.74 7.05
CA ASP A 277 -20.79 0.34 8.41
C ASP A 277 -20.39 1.58 9.23
N ASP A 278 -20.82 1.67 10.49
CA ASP A 278 -20.33 2.70 11.41
C ASP A 278 -19.18 2.15 12.27
N LEU A 279 -18.01 2.78 12.19
CA LEU A 279 -16.80 2.29 12.85
C LEU A 279 -16.64 2.84 14.26
N THR A 280 -16.62 1.94 15.23
CA THR A 280 -16.32 2.29 16.63
C THR A 280 -14.81 2.33 16.90
N GLU A 281 -14.40 3.01 17.98
CA GLU A 281 -13.01 2.96 18.47
C GLU A 281 -12.51 1.52 18.70
N LYS A 282 -13.41 0.61 19.12
CA LYS A 282 -13.06 -0.80 19.33
C LYS A 282 -12.76 -1.50 18.02
N ASP A 283 -13.47 -1.18 16.95
CA ASP A 283 -13.23 -1.79 15.63
C ASP A 283 -11.93 -1.30 15.02
N LEU A 284 -11.63 -0.01 15.15
CA LEU A 284 -10.32 0.55 14.78
C LEU A 284 -9.19 -0.12 15.59
N THR A 285 -9.36 -0.25 16.91
CA THR A 285 -8.38 -0.94 17.77
C THR A 285 -8.11 -2.37 17.31
N ARG A 286 -9.17 -3.12 16.94
CA ARG A 286 -9.05 -4.48 16.42
C ARG A 286 -8.35 -4.51 15.06
N GLY A 287 -8.65 -3.54 14.19
CA GLY A 287 -8.00 -3.39 12.89
C GLY A 287 -6.50 -3.14 13.02
N TYR A 288 -6.10 -2.16 13.82
CA TYR A 288 -4.68 -1.85 14.04
C TYR A 288 -3.92 -3.00 14.70
N ARG A 289 -4.57 -3.76 15.61
CA ARG A 289 -3.98 -4.98 16.18
C ARG A 289 -3.75 -6.06 15.12
N SER A 290 -4.69 -6.23 14.19
CA SER A 290 -4.50 -7.16 13.06
C SER A 290 -3.32 -6.75 12.18
N GLU A 291 -3.18 -5.45 11.87
CA GLU A 291 -2.02 -4.93 11.15
C GLU A 291 -0.72 -5.17 11.93
N GLY A 292 -0.69 -4.87 13.23
CA GLY A 292 0.46 -5.12 14.08
C GLY A 292 0.87 -6.60 14.09
N LEU A 293 -0.09 -7.52 14.22
CA LEU A 293 0.18 -8.95 14.12
C LEU A 293 0.66 -9.36 12.72
N ALA A 294 0.07 -8.81 11.66
CA ALA A 294 0.49 -9.09 10.31
C ALA A 294 1.96 -8.65 10.09
N VAL A 295 2.33 -7.46 10.57
CA VAL A 295 3.71 -6.94 10.54
C VAL A 295 4.65 -7.80 11.39
N MET A 296 4.24 -8.26 12.58
CA MET A 296 5.05 -9.18 13.39
C MET A 296 5.32 -10.49 12.64
N LEU A 297 4.28 -11.10 12.08
CA LEU A 297 4.40 -12.32 11.30
C LEU A 297 5.24 -12.09 10.06
N SER A 298 5.14 -10.92 9.44
CA SER A 298 5.89 -10.61 8.24
C SER A 298 7.39 -10.65 8.49
N GLY A 299 7.86 -10.07 9.59
CA GLY A 299 9.26 -10.15 10.01
C GLY A 299 9.70 -11.57 10.40
N ILE A 300 8.81 -12.38 11.00
CA ILE A 300 9.11 -13.78 11.33
C ILE A 300 9.33 -14.62 10.07
N PHE A 301 8.50 -14.44 9.04
CA PHE A 301 8.59 -15.20 7.79
C PHE A 301 9.47 -14.52 6.73
N SER A 302 10.28 -13.54 7.12
CA SER A 302 11.18 -12.80 6.24
C SER A 302 10.49 -12.09 5.07
N THR A 303 9.24 -11.65 5.23
CA THR A 303 8.46 -10.88 4.26
C THR A 303 8.43 -9.39 4.64
N PHE A 304 7.59 -8.58 4.02
CA PHE A 304 7.63 -7.12 4.18
C PHE A 304 6.52 -6.62 5.11
N PRO A 305 6.67 -5.46 5.79
CA PRO A 305 5.64 -4.95 6.69
C PRO A 305 4.34 -4.68 5.93
N TYR A 306 3.22 -5.10 6.51
CA TYR A 306 1.91 -4.96 5.88
C TYR A 306 1.14 -3.73 6.37
N SER A 307 0.31 -3.18 5.49
CA SER A 307 -0.72 -2.21 5.80
C SER A 307 -1.94 -2.46 4.91
N THR A 308 -3.00 -1.68 5.08
CA THR A 308 -4.19 -1.83 4.25
C THR A 308 -3.92 -1.41 2.80
N PHE A 309 -4.51 -2.14 1.86
CA PHE A 309 -4.29 -1.90 0.44
C PHE A 309 -5.31 -0.88 -0.07
N SER A 310 -4.92 0.39 -0.17
CA SER A 310 -5.81 1.50 -0.55
C SER A 310 -6.47 1.31 -1.92
N GLN A 311 -5.79 0.65 -2.87
CA GLN A 311 -6.36 0.34 -4.18
C GLN A 311 -7.54 -0.65 -4.11
N ASN A 312 -7.65 -1.45 -3.04
CA ASN A 312 -8.78 -2.35 -2.83
C ASN A 312 -10.11 -1.59 -2.73
N VAL A 313 -10.10 -0.35 -2.22
CA VAL A 313 -11.29 0.53 -2.19
C VAL A 313 -11.83 0.74 -3.59
N GLY A 314 -10.95 0.95 -4.57
CA GLY A 314 -11.31 1.08 -5.98
C GLY A 314 -11.95 -0.19 -6.54
N VAL A 315 -11.44 -1.38 -6.21
CA VAL A 315 -11.99 -2.66 -6.67
C VAL A 315 -13.38 -2.92 -6.08
N VAL A 316 -13.57 -2.65 -4.78
CA VAL A 316 -14.88 -2.75 -4.12
C VAL A 316 -15.87 -1.77 -4.76
N ARG A 317 -15.45 -0.52 -5.01
CA ARG A 317 -16.27 0.49 -5.68
C ARG A 317 -16.66 0.09 -7.10
N LEU A 318 -15.72 -0.43 -7.89
CA LEU A 318 -15.95 -0.82 -9.28
C LEU A 318 -16.82 -2.07 -9.42
N SER A 319 -16.67 -3.05 -8.53
CA SER A 319 -17.47 -4.27 -8.51
C SER A 319 -18.88 -4.03 -7.95
N GLY A 320 -19.05 -3.03 -7.08
CA GLY A 320 -20.29 -2.77 -6.36
C GLY A 320 -20.59 -3.80 -5.25
N VAL A 321 -19.71 -4.78 -5.04
CA VAL A 321 -19.92 -5.87 -4.08
C VAL A 321 -19.29 -5.51 -2.73
N LYS A 322 -20.15 -5.09 -1.80
CA LYS A 322 -19.79 -4.67 -0.44
C LYS A 322 -19.57 -5.83 0.54
N SER A 323 -19.78 -7.08 0.10
CA SER A 323 -19.65 -8.27 0.95
C SER A 323 -18.18 -8.65 1.20
N LYS A 324 -17.90 -9.22 2.38
CA LYS A 324 -16.61 -9.81 2.74
C LYS A 324 -16.30 -11.15 2.04
N ARG A 325 -17.32 -11.86 1.54
CA ARG A 325 -17.16 -13.22 1.00
C ARG A 325 -16.11 -13.31 -0.11
N PRO A 326 -16.09 -12.43 -1.14
CA PRO A 326 -15.04 -12.43 -2.14
C PRO A 326 -13.63 -12.28 -1.55
N ILE A 327 -13.48 -11.46 -0.51
CA ILE A 327 -12.18 -11.22 0.11
C ILE A 327 -11.69 -12.45 0.90
N TYR A 328 -12.59 -13.23 1.51
CA TYR A 328 -12.21 -14.54 2.08
C TYR A 328 -11.68 -15.50 1.02
N PHE A 329 -12.33 -15.58 -0.14
CA PHE A 329 -11.82 -16.37 -1.28
C PHE A 329 -10.47 -15.84 -1.75
N ALA A 330 -10.32 -14.51 -1.88
CA ALA A 330 -9.06 -13.89 -2.26
C ALA A 330 -7.93 -14.26 -1.30
N ALA A 331 -8.16 -14.15 0.01
CA ALA A 331 -7.18 -14.48 1.03
C ALA A 331 -6.74 -15.95 0.98
N VAL A 332 -7.68 -16.87 0.77
CA VAL A 332 -7.36 -18.31 0.58
C VAL A 332 -6.60 -18.55 -0.71
N MET A 333 -6.98 -17.89 -1.81
CA MET A 333 -6.25 -17.98 -3.08
C MET A 333 -4.83 -17.43 -2.97
N LEU A 334 -4.61 -16.31 -2.26
CA LEU A 334 -3.28 -15.77 -1.98
C LEU A 334 -2.44 -16.78 -1.20
N MET A 335 -2.99 -17.42 -0.16
CA MET A 335 -2.28 -18.50 0.53
C MET A 335 -1.94 -19.66 -0.42
N ILE A 336 -2.85 -20.08 -1.29
CA ILE A 336 -2.56 -21.17 -2.24
C ILE A 336 -1.48 -20.76 -3.24
N ILE A 337 -1.56 -19.56 -3.83
CA ILE A 337 -0.59 -19.03 -4.79
C ILE A 337 0.78 -18.82 -4.14
N GLY A 338 0.80 -18.33 -2.89
CA GLY A 338 2.03 -18.11 -2.13
C GLY A 338 2.79 -19.40 -1.79
N LEU A 339 2.13 -20.56 -1.82
CA LEU A 339 2.79 -21.87 -1.71
C LEU A 339 3.49 -22.31 -3.00
N LEU A 340 3.35 -21.55 -4.09
CA LEU A 340 3.86 -21.87 -5.42
C LEU A 340 4.94 -20.84 -5.84
N PRO A 341 6.23 -21.07 -5.55
CA PRO A 341 7.35 -20.19 -5.91
C PRO A 341 7.41 -19.74 -7.36
N LYS A 342 6.85 -20.53 -8.29
CA LYS A 342 6.71 -20.15 -9.70
C LYS A 342 6.02 -18.79 -9.87
N PHE A 343 5.00 -18.47 -9.06
CA PHE A 343 4.33 -17.18 -9.13
C PHE A 343 5.19 -16.03 -8.59
N GLY A 344 6.05 -16.29 -7.61
CA GLY A 344 7.06 -15.34 -7.17
C GLY A 344 8.15 -15.13 -8.22
N ALA A 345 8.61 -16.20 -8.86
CA ALA A 345 9.60 -16.16 -9.94
C ALA A 345 9.07 -15.44 -11.19
N LEU A 346 7.78 -15.56 -11.51
CA LEU A 346 7.18 -14.77 -12.59
C LEU A 346 7.27 -13.27 -12.35
N ALA A 347 7.25 -12.81 -11.10
CA ALA A 347 7.41 -11.39 -10.80
C ALA A 347 8.85 -10.90 -11.06
N THR A 348 9.85 -11.79 -10.95
CA THR A 348 11.25 -11.42 -11.20
C THR A 348 11.62 -11.36 -12.69
N THR A 349 10.74 -11.86 -13.58
CA THR A 349 10.93 -11.73 -15.03
C THR A 349 10.40 -10.42 -15.60
N ILE A 350 9.69 -9.63 -14.78
CA ILE A 350 9.14 -8.34 -15.18
C ILE A 350 10.29 -7.35 -15.39
N PRO A 351 10.46 -6.79 -16.61
CA PRO A 351 11.45 -5.76 -16.86
C PRO A 351 11.19 -4.52 -16.00
N THR A 352 12.27 -3.91 -15.51
CA THR A 352 12.19 -2.71 -14.67
C THR A 352 11.45 -1.55 -15.38
N SER A 353 11.61 -1.41 -16.69
CA SER A 353 10.91 -0.41 -17.50
C SER A 353 9.40 -0.64 -17.60
N ALA A 354 8.95 -1.90 -17.76
CA ALA A 354 7.53 -2.25 -17.70
C ALA A 354 6.96 -1.98 -16.30
N LEU A 355 7.69 -2.37 -15.25
CA LEU A 355 7.32 -2.09 -13.86
C LEU A 355 7.20 -0.58 -13.61
N GLY A 356 8.14 0.22 -14.12
CA GLY A 356 8.14 1.68 -14.02
C GLY A 356 6.91 2.32 -14.69
N GLY A 357 6.54 1.84 -15.87
CA GLY A 357 5.31 2.29 -16.55
C GLY A 357 4.05 2.02 -15.72
N ALA A 358 3.96 0.85 -15.08
CA ALA A 358 2.86 0.52 -14.19
C ALA A 358 2.87 1.33 -12.89
N MET A 359 4.04 1.53 -12.29
CA MET A 359 4.25 2.38 -11.11
C MET A 359 3.77 3.81 -11.35
N LEU A 360 4.06 4.39 -12.52
CA LEU A 360 3.64 5.75 -12.86
C LEU A 360 2.10 5.89 -12.80
N VAL A 361 1.39 4.93 -13.38
CA VAL A 361 -0.07 4.93 -13.36
C VAL A 361 -0.63 4.65 -11.96
N LEU A 362 -0.07 3.67 -11.24
CA LEU A 362 -0.48 3.33 -9.87
C LEU A 362 -0.29 4.50 -8.91
N PHE A 363 0.90 5.07 -8.84
CA PHE A 363 1.23 6.15 -7.91
C PHE A 363 0.53 7.46 -8.28
N GLY A 364 0.40 7.75 -9.58
CA GLY A 364 -0.40 8.88 -10.06
C GLY A 364 -1.86 8.75 -9.61
N THR A 365 -2.48 7.59 -9.80
CA THR A 365 -3.87 7.38 -9.38
C THR A 365 -4.05 7.36 -7.86
N ILE A 366 -3.08 6.89 -7.08
CA ILE A 366 -3.09 7.01 -5.60
C ILE A 366 -3.02 8.50 -5.19
N GLY A 367 -2.15 9.29 -5.82
CA GLY A 367 -2.04 10.73 -5.54
C GLY A 367 -3.37 11.46 -5.80
N ILE A 368 -4.05 11.13 -6.91
CA ILE A 368 -5.36 11.67 -7.26
C ILE A 368 -6.46 11.20 -6.28
N GLN A 369 -6.39 9.97 -5.75
CA GLN A 369 -7.32 9.53 -4.71
C GLN A 369 -7.17 10.35 -3.42
N GLY A 370 -5.94 10.71 -3.03
CA GLY A 370 -5.72 11.65 -1.93
C GLY A 370 -6.37 13.01 -2.20
N ILE A 371 -6.25 13.54 -3.42
CA ILE A 371 -6.93 14.79 -3.84
C ILE A 371 -8.45 14.64 -3.79
N THR A 372 -8.97 13.45 -4.10
CA THR A 372 -10.41 13.19 -4.06
C THR A 372 -10.95 13.22 -2.62
N ILE A 373 -10.15 12.78 -1.63
CA ILE A 373 -10.47 12.95 -0.21
C ILE A 373 -10.42 14.44 0.16
N LEU A 374 -9.39 15.16 -0.32
CA LEU A 374 -9.27 16.61 -0.11
C LEU A 374 -10.41 17.42 -0.73
N HIS A 375 -11.09 16.90 -1.76
CA HIS A 375 -12.26 17.55 -2.35
C HIS A 375 -13.45 17.66 -1.38
N GLN A 376 -13.46 16.89 -0.28
CA GLN A 376 -14.44 17.01 0.80
C GLN A 376 -14.09 18.11 1.81
N VAL A 377 -12.90 18.71 1.69
CA VAL A 377 -12.39 19.74 2.61
C VAL A 377 -12.73 21.12 2.09
N ASP A 378 -13.30 21.95 2.95
CA ASP A 378 -13.50 23.37 2.69
C ASP A 378 -12.16 24.12 2.72
N PHE A 379 -11.63 24.44 1.53
CA PHE A 379 -10.39 25.20 1.34
C PHE A 379 -10.58 26.72 1.35
N ASP A 380 -11.81 27.23 1.42
CA ASP A 380 -12.05 28.65 1.67
C ASP A 380 -11.66 29.03 3.11
N GLN A 381 -11.52 28.03 3.99
CA GLN A 381 -10.91 28.18 5.30
C GLN A 381 -9.38 28.16 5.19
N ASP A 382 -8.74 29.30 5.45
CA ASP A 382 -7.28 29.45 5.49
C ASP A 382 -6.58 28.38 6.33
N ARG A 383 -7.22 27.92 7.41
CA ARG A 383 -6.74 26.83 8.24
C ARG A 383 -6.48 25.55 7.44
N ASN A 384 -7.48 25.09 6.68
CA ASN A 384 -7.39 23.83 5.94
C ASN A 384 -6.42 23.97 4.78
N LEU A 385 -6.45 25.12 4.10
CA LEU A 385 -5.50 25.45 3.05
C LEU A 385 -4.05 25.39 3.55
N MET A 386 -3.76 26.01 4.70
CA MET A 386 -2.42 26.01 5.29
C MET A 386 -1.96 24.62 5.73
N ILE A 387 -2.85 23.81 6.34
CA ILE A 387 -2.53 22.44 6.73
C ILE A 387 -2.11 21.63 5.49
N ALA A 388 -2.92 21.66 4.43
CA ALA A 388 -2.64 20.90 3.21
C ALA A 388 -1.40 21.43 2.48
N ALA A 389 -1.30 22.75 2.26
CA ALA A 389 -0.20 23.35 1.52
C ALA A 389 1.17 23.07 2.17
N LEU A 390 1.28 23.26 3.49
CA LEU A 390 2.55 23.06 4.19
C LEU A 390 2.91 21.57 4.32
N SER A 391 1.95 20.70 4.61
CA SER A 391 2.22 19.27 4.76
C SER A 391 2.57 18.62 3.41
N ILE A 392 1.79 18.88 2.36
CA ILE A 392 2.05 18.36 1.01
C ILE A 392 3.35 18.94 0.44
N GLY A 393 3.52 20.27 0.55
CA GLY A 393 4.71 20.96 0.05
C GLY A 393 5.99 20.45 0.71
N ALA A 394 5.98 20.26 2.03
CA ALA A 394 7.12 19.70 2.75
C ALA A 394 7.40 18.24 2.35
N GLY A 395 6.36 17.39 2.26
CA GLY A 395 6.52 15.99 1.85
C GLY A 395 7.15 15.84 0.47
N ILE A 396 6.63 16.57 -0.52
CA ILE A 396 7.18 16.57 -1.88
C ILE A 396 8.60 17.17 -1.88
N GLY A 397 8.82 18.29 -1.20
CA GLY A 397 10.15 18.92 -1.13
C GLY A 397 11.23 18.00 -0.56
N ILE A 398 10.91 17.24 0.49
CA ILE A 398 11.81 16.26 1.11
C ILE A 398 12.09 15.07 0.19
N THR A 399 11.12 14.67 -0.61
CA THR A 399 11.33 13.62 -1.63
C THR A 399 12.41 14.03 -2.62
N VAL A 400 12.43 15.31 -3.02
CA VAL A 400 13.39 15.82 -4.02
C VAL A 400 14.75 16.13 -3.39
N TYR A 401 14.77 16.72 -2.21
CA TYR A 401 15.99 17.15 -1.53
C TYR A 401 16.12 16.60 -0.10
N PRO A 402 16.19 15.26 0.08
CA PRO A 402 16.35 14.67 1.41
C PRO A 402 17.66 15.09 2.09
N GLN A 403 18.67 15.47 1.31
CA GLN A 403 20.00 15.88 1.78
C GLN A 403 19.99 17.16 2.62
N ILE A 404 18.88 17.92 2.65
CA ILE A 404 18.72 19.07 3.55
C ILE A 404 18.95 18.69 5.02
N PHE A 405 18.75 17.41 5.37
CA PHE A 405 18.92 16.87 6.73
C PHE A 405 20.29 16.22 6.99
N GLN A 406 21.26 16.37 6.09
CA GLN A 406 22.57 15.71 6.20
C GLN A 406 23.36 16.03 7.48
N ASN A 407 23.10 17.19 8.09
CA ASN A 407 23.78 17.63 9.32
C ASN A 407 23.07 17.19 10.61
N LEU A 408 21.94 16.49 10.51
CA LEU A 408 21.20 16.00 11.67
C LEU A 408 21.72 14.63 12.13
N PRO A 409 21.55 14.30 13.42
CA PRO A 409 21.87 12.96 13.93
C PRO A 409 21.16 11.87 13.15
N ASP A 410 21.84 10.75 12.89
CA ASP A 410 21.35 9.64 12.05
C ASP A 410 19.95 9.15 12.44
N LEU A 411 19.67 9.06 13.75
CA LEU A 411 18.36 8.64 14.26
C LEU A 411 17.23 9.57 13.81
N ILE A 412 17.48 10.89 13.85
CA ILE A 412 16.49 11.88 13.43
C ILE A 412 16.35 11.83 11.91
N ARG A 413 17.48 11.79 11.21
CA ARG A 413 17.58 11.73 9.75
C ARG A 413 16.79 10.56 9.17
N LEU A 414 16.93 9.35 9.72
CA LEU A 414 16.23 8.15 9.25
C LEU A 414 14.70 8.27 9.29
N VAL A 415 14.19 9.09 10.21
CA VAL A 415 12.76 9.35 10.37
C VAL A 415 12.28 10.49 9.45
N ILE A 416 13.00 11.60 9.39
CA ILE A 416 12.56 12.81 8.68
C ILE A 416 12.90 12.83 7.19
N GLU A 417 13.81 11.98 6.71
CA GLU A 417 14.03 11.78 5.26
C GLU A 417 12.84 11.07 4.60
N ASN A 418 11.92 10.51 5.39
CA ASN A 418 10.70 9.90 4.86
C ASN A 418 9.61 10.97 4.67
N ALA A 419 9.30 11.28 3.41
CA ALA A 419 8.27 12.24 3.02
C ALA A 419 6.89 11.98 3.65
N VAL A 420 6.50 10.72 3.78
CA VAL A 420 5.21 10.30 4.34
C VAL A 420 5.17 10.58 5.85
N VAL A 421 6.28 10.33 6.55
CA VAL A 421 6.43 10.65 7.98
C VAL A 421 6.37 12.14 8.22
N VAL A 422 7.10 12.95 7.46
CA VAL A 422 7.09 14.40 7.66
C VAL A 422 5.73 15.00 7.32
N THR A 423 5.09 14.53 6.25
CA THR A 423 3.71 14.94 5.90
C THR A 423 2.75 14.63 7.03
N SER A 424 2.81 13.41 7.60
CA SER A 424 1.96 12.99 8.71
C SER A 424 2.17 13.86 9.95
N ILE A 425 3.43 14.07 10.35
CA ILE A 425 3.77 14.87 11.53
C ILE A 425 3.29 16.30 11.35
N LEU A 426 3.59 16.93 10.20
CA LEU A 426 3.19 18.31 9.93
C LEU A 426 1.67 18.47 9.83
N ALA A 427 0.99 17.59 9.09
CA ALA A 427 -0.46 17.66 8.94
C ALA A 427 -1.18 17.53 10.29
N VAL A 428 -0.77 16.56 11.13
CA VAL A 428 -1.34 16.37 12.47
C VAL A 428 -0.99 17.54 13.39
N PHE A 429 0.27 17.98 13.38
CA PHE A 429 0.73 19.10 14.21
C PHE A 429 -0.01 20.39 13.88
N LEU A 430 -0.10 20.77 12.60
CA LEU A 430 -0.81 21.96 12.14
C LEU A 430 -2.31 21.86 12.41
N ASN A 431 -2.90 20.67 12.26
CA ASN A 431 -4.31 20.44 12.60
C ASN A 431 -4.60 20.67 14.09
N ILE A 432 -3.63 20.40 14.98
CA ILE A 432 -3.74 20.64 16.42
C ILE A 432 -3.49 22.11 16.77
N VAL A 433 -2.46 22.72 16.18
CA VAL A 433 -1.98 24.05 16.58
C VAL A 433 -2.79 25.18 15.95
N ILE A 434 -3.24 25.04 14.69
CA ILE A 434 -3.97 26.10 14.00
C ILE A 434 -5.41 26.17 14.55
N PRO A 435 -5.80 27.29 15.19
CA PRO A 435 -7.14 27.47 15.76
C PRO A 435 -8.20 27.60 14.66
N GLY A 436 -9.49 27.43 15.02
CA GLY A 436 -10.61 27.54 14.07
C GLY A 436 -11.23 26.20 13.66
N ARG A 437 -11.07 25.15 14.48
CA ARG A 437 -11.80 23.89 14.30
C ARG A 437 -13.30 24.15 14.53
N LYS A 438 -14.11 24.22 13.47
CA LYS A 438 -15.56 24.07 13.65
C LYS A 438 -15.79 22.70 14.29
N GLN A 439 -16.54 22.66 15.38
CA GLN A 439 -17.08 21.40 15.88
C GLN A 439 -17.99 20.85 14.78
N GLU A 440 -17.54 19.82 14.07
CA GLU A 440 -18.46 18.96 13.33
C GLU A 440 -19.32 18.27 14.40
N GLU A 441 -20.58 18.66 14.48
CA GLU A 441 -21.58 18.02 15.34
C GLU A 441 -21.79 16.59 14.83
N GLY A 442 -21.37 15.60 15.62
CA GLY A 442 -21.62 14.18 15.40
C GLY A 442 -20.37 13.37 15.06
N ALA A 443 -19.67 12.87 16.08
CA ALA A 443 -18.60 11.87 15.96
C ALA A 443 -18.65 10.85 17.10
#